data_AF-A0A8H0D094-F1
#
_entry.id   AF-A0A8H0D094-F1
#
_cell.length_a   1.000
_cell.length_b   1.000
_cell.length_c   1.000
_cell.angle_alpha   90.00
_cell.angle_beta   90.00
_cell.angle_gamma   90.00
#
_symmetry.space_group_name_H-M   'P 1'
#
loop_
_entity.id
_entity.type
_entity.pdbx_description
1 polymer ?
#
loop_
_entity_poly.entity_id
_entity_poly.type
_entity_poly.pdbx_seq_one_letter_code
_entity_poly.pdbx_strand_id
1 'polypeptide(L)'
;TYERFLDAHGVEPTRAALFEDIARNLAVPHDLGMATVLVVPKIVDPYREAFEQEAGREPHIDHITDDLAAFLSACVLPVATRGYTAADRP
;
A
#
# COMPACT_ATOMS: atom_id res chain seq x y z
N THR A 1 2.12 13.08 -16.01
CA THR A 1 3.27 12.38 -15.40
C THR A 1 2.97 12.21 -13.93
N TYR A 2 3.70 11.32 -13.26
CA TYR A 2 3.49 11.02 -11.83
C TYR A 2 3.68 12.30 -10.97
N GLU A 3 4.71 13.09 -11.27
CA GLU A 3 4.98 14.40 -10.65
C GLU A 3 3.78 15.36 -10.71
N ARG A 4 3.12 15.48 -11.88
CA ARG A 4 1.94 16.36 -12.03
C ARG A 4 0.76 15.93 -11.15
N PHE A 5 0.61 14.61 -10.91
CA PHE A 5 -0.41 14.09 -10.01
C PHE A 5 -0.06 14.43 -8.56
N LEU A 6 1.20 14.21 -8.15
CA LEU A 6 1.66 14.53 -6.80
C LEU A 6 1.48 16.02 -6.49
N ASP A 7 1.89 16.89 -7.41
CA ASP A 7 1.77 18.34 -7.27
C ASP A 7 0.31 18.78 -7.18
N ALA A 8 -0.56 18.21 -8.03
CA ALA A 8 -1.99 18.55 -8.04
C ALA A 8 -2.73 18.16 -6.75
N HIS A 9 -2.22 17.16 -6.03
CA HIS A 9 -2.85 16.62 -4.83
C HIS A 9 -2.07 16.88 -3.54
N GLY A 10 -0.94 17.60 -3.60
CA GLY A 10 -0.11 17.92 -2.43
C GLY A 10 0.47 16.69 -1.74
N VAL A 11 0.79 15.64 -2.51
CA VAL A 11 1.35 14.40 -1.98
C VAL A 11 2.87 14.54 -1.90
N GLU A 12 3.41 14.52 -0.68
CA GLU A 12 4.86 14.44 -0.45
C GLU A 12 5.31 12.97 -0.52
N PRO A 13 6.14 12.58 -1.51
CA PRO A 13 6.51 11.18 -1.72
C PRO A 13 7.11 10.49 -0.49
N THR A 14 8.05 11.15 0.18
CA THR A 14 8.79 10.66 1.35
C THR A 14 7.93 10.41 2.59
N ARG A 15 6.66 10.79 2.55
CA ARG A 15 5.68 10.56 3.64
C ARG A 15 4.41 9.88 3.13
N ALA A 16 4.44 9.34 1.92
CA ALA A 16 3.33 8.64 1.31
C ALA A 16 3.69 7.18 1.05
N ALA A 17 2.65 6.35 0.96
CA ALA A 17 2.76 4.96 0.55
C ALA A 17 1.85 4.73 -0.67
N LEU A 18 2.32 3.97 -1.66
CA LEU A 18 1.48 3.47 -2.74
C LEU A 18 1.17 1.99 -2.52
N PHE A 19 -0.11 1.66 -2.64
CA PHE A 19 -0.63 0.29 -2.63
C PHE A 19 -1.07 -0.05 -4.05
N GLU A 20 -0.59 -1.16 -4.59
CA GLU A 20 -0.81 -1.53 -5.98
C GLU A 20 -0.79 -3.05 -6.12
N ASP A 21 -1.53 -3.60 -7.08
CA ASP A 21 -1.59 -5.05 -7.31
C ASP A 21 -0.63 -5.54 -8.41
N ILE A 22 -0.07 -4.62 -9.20
CA ILE A 22 0.93 -4.89 -10.23
C ILE A 22 2.30 -4.37 -9.82
N ALA A 23 3.25 -5.28 -9.61
CA ALA A 23 4.62 -4.98 -9.15
C ALA A 23 5.36 -3.89 -9.96
N ARG A 24 5.15 -3.84 -11.28
CA ARG A 24 5.80 -2.85 -12.17
C ARG A 24 5.36 -1.42 -11.90
N ASN A 25 4.13 -1.21 -11.47
CA ASN A 25 3.58 0.11 -11.20
C ASN A 25 4.20 0.75 -9.94
N LEU A 26 4.91 -0.04 -9.12
CA LEU A 26 5.58 0.42 -7.90
C LEU A 26 6.97 1.04 -8.15
N ALA A 27 7.58 0.84 -9.33
CA ALA A 27 8.95 1.31 -9.60
C ALA A 27 9.08 2.85 -9.50
N VAL A 28 8.22 3.60 -10.20
CA VAL A 28 8.25 5.07 -10.17
C VAL A 28 7.98 5.65 -8.77
N PRO A 29 6.95 5.21 -8.02
CA PRO A 29 6.73 5.62 -6.63
C PRO A 29 7.95 5.40 -5.73
N HIS A 30 8.57 4.23 -5.83
CA HIS A 30 9.77 3.89 -5.06
C HIS A 30 10.94 4.82 -5.42
N ASP A 31 11.19 5.06 -6.71
CA ASP A 31 12.24 5.98 -7.17
C ASP A 31 12.01 7.42 -6.69
N LEU A 32 10.75 7.81 -6.48
CA LEU A 32 10.37 9.11 -5.90
C LEU A 32 10.45 9.14 -4.36
N GLY A 33 10.69 8.00 -3.71
CA GLY A 33 10.83 7.88 -2.25
C GLY A 33 9.54 7.56 -1.49
N MET A 34 8.47 7.14 -2.17
CA MET A 34 7.29 6.58 -1.52
C MET A 34 7.59 5.19 -0.97
N ALA A 35 6.94 4.82 0.14
CA ALA A 35 6.88 3.41 0.54
C ALA A 35 5.99 2.63 -0.45
N THR A 36 6.42 1.44 -0.87
CA THR A 36 5.68 0.64 -1.85
C THR A 36 5.16 -0.66 -1.27
N VAL A 37 3.86 -0.90 -1.45
CA VAL A 37 3.17 -2.08 -0.94
C VAL A 37 2.50 -2.82 -2.09
N LEU A 38 3.03 -4.00 -2.42
CA LEU A 38 2.39 -4.91 -3.36
C LEU A 38 1.26 -5.67 -2.66
N VAL A 39 0.04 -5.53 -3.18
CA VAL A 39 -1.15 -6.25 -2.70
C VAL A 39 -1.39 -7.46 -3.61
N VAL A 40 -1.10 -8.65 -3.11
CA VAL A 40 -1.26 -9.90 -3.86
C VAL A 40 -2.61 -10.54 -3.53
N PRO A 41 -3.25 -11.23 -4.48
CA PRO A 41 -4.51 -11.90 -4.21
C PRO A 41 -4.28 -13.14 -3.33
N LYS A 42 -5.20 -13.41 -2.39
CA LYS A 42 -5.17 -14.64 -1.55
C LYS A 42 -5.33 -15.91 -2.38
N ILE A 43 -6.00 -15.80 -3.53
CA ILE A 43 -6.25 -16.87 -4.48
C ILE A 43 -5.99 -16.31 -5.87
N VAL A 44 -5.20 -17.00 -6.68
CA VAL A 44 -4.91 -16.61 -8.07
C VAL A 44 -6.21 -16.46 -8.84
N ASP A 45 -6.41 -15.30 -9.46
CA ASP A 45 -7.51 -15.02 -10.37
C ASP A 45 -7.24 -15.67 -11.74
N PRO A 46 -8.03 -16.66 -12.18
CA PRO A 46 -7.83 -17.32 -13.47
C PRO A 46 -8.14 -16.42 -14.67
N TYR A 47 -8.75 -15.25 -14.47
CA TYR A 47 -9.09 -14.30 -15.54
C TYR A 47 -8.03 -13.22 -15.76
N ARG A 48 -6.99 -13.17 -14.92
CA ARG A 48 -5.88 -12.21 -15.03
C ARG A 48 -4.62 -12.88 -15.54
N GLU A 49 -3.80 -12.11 -16.23
CA GLU A 49 -2.52 -12.61 -16.73
C GLU A 49 -1.56 -12.91 -15.58
N ALA A 50 -0.68 -13.91 -15.76
CA ALA A 50 0.22 -14.34 -14.69
C ALA A 50 1.14 -13.20 -14.19
N PHE A 51 1.55 -12.30 -15.09
CA PHE A 51 2.41 -11.17 -14.75
C PHE A 51 1.68 -10.12 -13.88
N GLU A 52 0.35 -10.05 -13.93
CA GLU A 52 -0.44 -9.09 -13.15
C GLU A 52 -0.62 -9.51 -11.68
N GLN A 53 -0.25 -10.75 -11.37
CA GLN A 53 -0.45 -11.35 -10.04
C GLN A 53 0.84 -11.99 -9.51
N GLU A 54 1.97 -11.68 -10.15
CA GLU A 54 3.27 -12.20 -9.75
C GLU A 54 3.75 -11.51 -8.47
N ALA A 55 3.90 -12.30 -7.41
CA ALA A 55 4.45 -11.84 -6.13
C ALA A 55 6.00 -11.80 -6.15
N GLY A 56 6.57 -11.14 -7.15
CA GLY A 56 8.01 -11.00 -7.31
C GLY A 56 8.63 -10.19 -6.17
N ARG A 57 9.82 -10.59 -5.70
CA ARG A 57 10.66 -9.76 -4.83
C ARG A 57 11.56 -8.87 -5.68
N GLU A 58 10.98 -7.80 -6.20
CA GLU A 58 11.72 -6.77 -6.94
C GLU A 58 12.30 -5.73 -5.95
N PRO A 59 13.44 -5.08 -6.27
CA PRO A 59 14.08 -4.12 -5.36
C PRO A 59 13.21 -2.94 -4.94
N HIS A 60 12.21 -2.60 -5.76
CA HIS A 60 11.30 -1.46 -5.56
C HIS A 60 10.00 -1.82 -4.81
N ILE A 61 9.95 -2.98 -4.15
CA ILE A 61 8.82 -3.44 -3.35
C ILE A 61 9.25 -3.52 -1.88
N ASP A 62 8.81 -2.56 -1.07
CA ASP A 62 9.16 -2.51 0.36
C ASP A 62 8.35 -3.54 1.18
N HIS A 63 7.08 -3.72 0.82
CA HIS A 63 6.16 -4.62 1.52
C HIS A 63 5.31 -5.42 0.55
N ILE A 64 4.93 -6.64 0.97
CA ILE A 64 3.97 -7.49 0.27
C ILE A 64 2.89 -7.90 1.28
N THR A 65 1.63 -7.80 0.89
CA THR A 65 0.50 -8.25 1.70
C THR A 65 -0.58 -8.90 0.85
N ASP A 66 -1.23 -9.93 1.38
CA ASP A 66 -2.47 -10.49 0.83
C ASP A 66 -3.72 -10.03 1.61
N ASP A 67 -3.53 -9.19 2.63
CA ASP A 67 -4.57 -8.69 3.51
C ASP A 67 -4.36 -7.20 3.80
N LEU A 68 -4.87 -6.36 2.89
CA LEU A 68 -4.77 -4.92 2.98
C LEU A 68 -5.37 -4.37 4.28
N ALA A 69 -6.47 -4.95 4.76
CA ALA A 69 -7.14 -4.48 5.98
C ALA A 69 -6.26 -4.72 7.22
N ALA A 70 -5.67 -5.91 7.33
CA ALA A 70 -4.73 -6.24 8.40
C ALA A 70 -3.47 -5.37 8.32
N PHE A 71 -2.92 -5.17 7.11
CA PHE A 71 -1.74 -4.32 6.92
C PHE A 71 -1.99 -2.89 7.38
N LEU A 72 -3.09 -2.26 6.94
CA LEU A 72 -3.43 -0.89 7.33
C LEU A 72 -3.61 -0.77 8.84
N SER A 73 -4.21 -1.77 9.48
CA SER A 73 -4.41 -1.80 10.93
C SER A 73 -3.10 -1.91 11.73
N ALA A 74 -2.10 -2.61 11.19
CA ALA A 74 -0.84 -2.86 11.88
C ALA A 74 0.25 -1.82 11.59
N CYS A 75 0.29 -1.29 10.36
CA CYS A 75 1.42 -0.51 9.85
C CYS A 75 1.10 0.97 9.58
N VAL A 76 -0.18 1.33 9.43
CA VAL A 76 -0.55 2.68 8.95
C VAL A 76 -1.43 3.43 9.96
N LEU A 77 -2.42 2.75 10.54
CA LEU A 77 -3.27 3.36 11.54
C LEU A 77 -2.50 3.47 12.87
N PRO A 78 -2.60 4.59 13.60
CA PRO A 78 -2.10 4.63 14.96
C PRO A 78 -2.76 3.50 15.75
N VAL A 79 -1.96 2.75 16.51
CA VAL A 79 -2.47 1.77 17.48
C VAL A 79 -3.50 2.51 18.32
N ALA A 80 -4.76 2.07 18.26
CA ALA A 80 -5.79 2.62 19.13
C ALA A 80 -5.28 2.52 20.57
N THR A 81 -4.90 3.65 21.15
CA THR A 81 -4.54 3.72 22.55
C THR A 81 -5.75 3.21 23.30
N ARG A 82 -5.60 2.07 23.99
CA ARG A 82 -6.63 1.49 24.85
C ARG A 82 -7.11 2.57 25.83
N GLY A 83 -8.22 3.22 25.51
CA GLY A 83 -8.67 4.40 26.26
C GLY A 83 -10.11 4.85 25.99
N TYR A 84 -10.91 4.13 25.20
CA TYR A 84 -12.34 4.41 25.11
C TYR A 84 -13.11 3.33 25.89
N THR A 85 -13.49 3.66 27.12
CA THR A 85 -14.39 2.79 27.91
C THR A 85 -15.84 3.19 27.66
N ALA A 86 -16.75 2.23 27.78
CA ALA A 86 -18.19 2.37 27.51
C ALA A 86 -18.93 3.40 28.40
N ALA A 87 -18.22 4.15 29.26
CA ALA A 87 -18.76 5.18 30.12
C ALA A 87 -18.90 6.56 29.44
N ASP A 88 -18.28 6.77 28.27
CA ASP A 88 -18.26 8.08 27.57
C ASP A 88 -19.29 8.18 26.42
N ARG A 89 -20.43 7.48 26.52
CA ARG A 89 -21.52 7.67 25.55
C ARG A 89 -22.55 8.66 26.11
N PRO A 90 -23.02 9.66 25.33
CA PRO A 90 -24.13 10.52 25.73
C PRO A 90 -25.44 9.75 25.91
#